data_AF-A0A164UCY5-F1
#
_entry.id   AF-A0A164UCY5-F1
#
_cell.length_a   1.000
_cell.length_b   1.000
_cell.length_c   1.000
_cell.angle_alpha   90.00
_cell.angle_beta   90.00
_cell.angle_gamma   90.00
#
_symmetry.space_group_name_H-M   'P 1'
#
loop_
_entity.id
_entity.type
_entity.pdbx_description
1 polymer ?
#
loop_
_entity_poly.entity_id
_entity_poly.type
_entity_poly.pdbx_seq_one_letter_code
_entity_poly.pdbx_strand_id
1 'polypeptide(L)'
;MGDSSSSSGEEDGDAEWKAAIDSVAGTNNGLAKSTSNGDVPTTKRSSSTTTNHKDIKRYQLKAQELLDKILGKSIEIVSDPTHDADNDSKIDGGGVRLFKDAPVGIVFDHASECQGPRRRPRIVPGKELDEKSKKFKHQVESVTVDGMKILTAAKDACQKSLAKMEARDAARKAAVKKEEERVAELKKIRGERWLPSIAKNMQAKS
;
A
#
# COMPACT_ATOMS: atom_id res chain seq x y z
N MET A 1 -33.99 -13.78 -51.54
CA MET A 1 -33.19 -12.53 -51.62
C MET A 1 -32.56 -12.32 -50.25
N GLY A 2 -31.24 -12.42 -50.17
CA GLY A 2 -30.41 -11.85 -49.08
C GLY A 2 -30.20 -12.71 -47.84
N ASP A 3 -29.16 -13.52 -47.85
CA ASP A 3 -28.46 -14.01 -46.66
C ASP A 3 -27.90 -12.83 -45.83
N SER A 4 -27.89 -12.94 -44.50
CA SER A 4 -27.16 -12.02 -43.62
C SER A 4 -26.43 -12.82 -42.55
N SER A 5 -25.22 -13.23 -42.91
CA SER A 5 -24.21 -13.83 -42.06
C SER A 5 -23.46 -12.72 -41.32
N SER A 6 -23.80 -12.44 -40.06
CA SER A 6 -22.98 -11.57 -39.19
C SER A 6 -21.88 -12.41 -38.55
N SER A 7 -20.72 -12.46 -39.21
CA SER A 7 -19.49 -13.05 -38.67
C SER A 7 -18.78 -12.02 -37.80
N SER A 8 -18.66 -12.34 -36.51
CA SER A 8 -17.93 -11.59 -35.49
C SER A 8 -16.43 -11.84 -35.65
N GLY A 9 -15.70 -10.90 -36.24
CA GLY A 9 -14.25 -10.94 -36.36
C GLY A 9 -13.57 -10.28 -35.16
N GLU A 10 -13.13 -11.10 -34.21
CA GLU A 10 -12.12 -10.74 -33.22
C GLU A 10 -10.75 -10.67 -33.91
N GLU A 11 -10.30 -9.47 -34.28
CA GLU A 11 -8.96 -9.25 -34.82
C GLU A 11 -7.93 -9.39 -33.69
N ASP A 12 -7.48 -10.63 -33.54
CA ASP A 12 -6.13 -11.10 -33.17
C ASP A 12 -5.17 -10.02 -32.66
N GLY A 13 -5.17 -9.85 -31.33
CA GLY A 13 -4.21 -9.02 -30.63
C GLY A 13 -2.80 -9.58 -30.73
N ASP A 14 -1.99 -8.93 -31.58
CA ASP A 14 -0.52 -8.91 -31.60
C ASP A 14 0.17 -10.26 -31.37
N ALA A 15 0.03 -11.17 -32.34
CA ALA A 15 0.86 -12.37 -32.44
C ALA A 15 2.37 -12.04 -32.36
N GLU A 16 2.77 -10.86 -32.83
CA GLU A 16 4.14 -10.34 -32.76
C GLU A 16 4.57 -10.04 -31.31
N TRP A 17 3.67 -9.48 -30.48
CA TRP A 17 3.92 -9.22 -29.07
C TRP A 17 4.01 -10.52 -28.26
N LYS A 18 3.16 -11.49 -28.56
CA LYS A 18 3.23 -12.83 -27.96
C LYS A 18 4.56 -13.52 -28.31
N ALA A 19 4.97 -13.47 -29.58
CA ALA A 19 6.25 -14.02 -30.02
C ALA A 19 7.46 -13.36 -29.34
N ALA A 20 7.42 -12.04 -29.11
CA ALA A 20 8.48 -11.33 -28.39
C ALA A 20 8.59 -11.74 -26.91
N ILE A 21 7.45 -11.97 -26.24
CA ILE A 21 7.43 -12.48 -24.86
C ILE A 21 8.00 -13.89 -24.79
N ASP A 22 7.59 -14.77 -25.71
CA ASP A 22 8.05 -16.16 -25.74
C ASP A 22 9.56 -16.25 -26.08
N SER A 23 10.07 -15.35 -26.93
CA SER A 23 11.51 -15.26 -27.26
C SER A 23 12.39 -14.91 -26.05
N VAL A 24 11.90 -14.05 -25.15
CA VAL A 24 12.62 -13.70 -23.91
C VAL A 24 12.46 -14.79 -22.84
N ALA A 25 11.29 -15.42 -22.76
CA ALA A 25 11.04 -16.51 -21.82
C ALA A 25 11.88 -17.77 -22.13
N GLY A 26 12.25 -17.99 -23.39
CA GLY A 26 13.10 -19.11 -23.82
C GLY A 26 14.60 -18.95 -23.53
N THR A 27 15.09 -17.74 -23.21
CA THR A 27 16.54 -17.45 -23.22
C THR A 27 17.20 -17.41 -21.83
N ASN A 28 16.44 -17.41 -20.72
CA ASN A 28 17.04 -17.37 -19.38
C ASN A 28 17.19 -18.74 -18.74
N ASN A 29 18.14 -19.53 -19.24
CA ASN A 29 18.85 -20.52 -18.43
C ASN A 29 20.19 -20.91 -19.10
N GLY A 30 21.19 -20.03 -19.02
CA GLY A 30 22.52 -20.32 -19.55
C GLY A 30 23.54 -19.20 -19.33
N LEU A 31 24.01 -19.04 -18.09
CA LEU A 31 25.22 -18.26 -17.83
C LEU A 31 26.45 -19.12 -18.15
N ALA A 32 27.06 -18.95 -19.33
CA ALA A 32 28.51 -19.07 -19.56
C ALA A 32 28.91 -18.59 -20.98
N LYS A 33 29.55 -17.41 -21.02
CA LYS A 33 30.78 -17.03 -21.75
C LYS A 33 31.15 -17.74 -23.07
N SER A 34 31.41 -16.96 -24.13
CA SER A 34 32.64 -16.93 -24.97
C SER A 34 32.39 -16.08 -26.24
N THR A 35 33.14 -15.01 -26.51
CA THR A 35 34.34 -14.97 -27.39
C THR A 35 34.28 -15.87 -28.65
N SER A 36 34.36 -15.19 -29.80
CA SER A 36 34.89 -15.58 -31.13
C SER A 36 34.24 -16.73 -31.92
N ASN A 37 33.72 -16.33 -33.09
CA ASN A 37 33.78 -16.93 -34.44
C ASN A 37 33.57 -18.44 -34.65
N GLY A 38 32.70 -18.76 -35.61
CA GLY A 38 32.88 -19.95 -36.46
C GLY A 38 31.59 -20.69 -36.83
N ASP A 39 31.22 -20.56 -38.11
CA ASP A 39 30.60 -21.56 -39.00
C ASP A 39 29.19 -22.13 -38.77
N VAL A 40 28.43 -22.10 -39.86
CA VAL A 40 27.15 -22.78 -40.11
C VAL A 40 27.46 -24.03 -40.96
N PRO A 41 26.82 -25.20 -40.73
CA PRO A 41 25.86 -25.66 -41.74
C PRO A 41 24.61 -26.39 -41.21
N THR A 42 23.50 -26.09 -41.90
CA THR A 42 22.27 -26.86 -42.18
C THR A 42 22.12 -28.29 -41.63
N THR A 43 20.92 -28.65 -41.12
CA THR A 43 20.03 -29.74 -41.66
C THR A 43 18.87 -30.12 -40.71
N LYS A 44 17.65 -30.11 -41.29
CA LYS A 44 16.40 -30.86 -41.00
C LYS A 44 15.70 -30.76 -39.63
N ARG A 45 14.44 -30.29 -39.76
CA ARG A 45 13.26 -30.59 -38.92
C ARG A 45 13.23 -32.06 -38.45
N SER A 46 13.10 -32.24 -37.14
CA SER A 46 12.41 -33.39 -36.54
C SER A 46 11.73 -32.94 -35.25
N SER A 47 10.43 -33.18 -35.21
CA SER A 47 9.52 -33.01 -34.09
C SER A 47 9.93 -33.88 -32.90
N SER A 48 10.00 -33.29 -31.70
CA SER A 48 9.52 -33.97 -30.49
C SER A 48 9.35 -32.95 -29.37
N THR A 49 8.08 -32.67 -29.06
CA THR A 49 7.64 -32.15 -27.77
C THR A 49 8.08 -33.14 -26.68
N THR A 50 9.12 -32.80 -25.94
CA THR A 50 9.43 -33.42 -24.65
C THR A 50 9.35 -32.34 -23.58
N THR A 51 8.26 -32.39 -22.81
CA THR A 51 8.05 -31.62 -21.60
C THR A 51 9.11 -32.01 -20.58
N ASN A 52 10.19 -31.23 -20.50
CA ASN A 52 11.15 -31.32 -19.42
C ASN A 52 10.51 -30.71 -18.16
N HIS A 53 9.73 -31.51 -17.41
CA HIS A 53 9.41 -31.20 -16.02
C HIS A 53 10.74 -31.10 -15.27
N LYS A 54 11.21 -29.87 -15.02
CA LYS A 54 12.35 -29.65 -14.14
C LYS A 54 11.96 -30.18 -12.76
N ASP A 55 12.64 -31.23 -12.30
CA ASP A 55 12.44 -31.80 -10.97
C ASP A 55 12.53 -30.68 -9.92
N ILE A 56 11.38 -30.35 -9.31
CA ILE A 56 11.30 -29.33 -8.27
C ILE A 56 12.19 -29.80 -7.12
N LYS A 57 13.24 -29.03 -6.82
CA LYS A 57 14.22 -29.44 -5.83
C LYS A 57 13.56 -29.42 -4.44
N ARG A 58 13.90 -30.39 -3.59
CA ARG A 58 13.29 -30.57 -2.26
C ARG A 58 13.22 -29.30 -1.40
N TYR A 59 14.18 -28.39 -1.53
CA TYR A 59 14.16 -27.12 -0.80
C TYR A 59 13.11 -26.12 -1.31
N GLN A 60 12.76 -26.16 -2.59
CA GLN A 60 11.70 -25.32 -3.16
C GLN A 60 10.33 -25.77 -2.65
N LEU A 61 10.11 -27.09 -2.59
CA LEU A 61 8.90 -27.70 -2.06
C LEU A 61 8.70 -27.36 -0.57
N LYS A 62 9.78 -27.40 0.22
CA LYS A 62 9.77 -26.95 1.62
C LYS A 62 9.51 -25.46 1.78
N ALA A 63 10.05 -24.63 0.90
CA ALA A 63 9.80 -23.19 0.94
C ALA A 63 8.34 -22.88 0.63
N GLN A 64 7.76 -23.57 -0.35
CA GLN A 64 6.34 -23.46 -0.68
C GLN A 64 5.45 -23.91 0.49
N GLU A 65 5.71 -25.08 1.08
CA GLU A 65 4.98 -25.59 2.24
C GLU A 65 5.03 -24.62 3.44
N LEU A 66 6.20 -24.00 3.67
CA LEU A 66 6.35 -23.00 4.73
C LEU A 66 5.51 -21.74 4.45
N LEU A 67 5.48 -21.28 3.20
CA LEU A 67 4.67 -20.12 2.79
C LEU A 67 3.18 -20.41 2.93
N ASP A 68 2.72 -21.58 2.49
CA ASP A 68 1.32 -22.01 2.63
C ASP A 68 0.91 -22.09 4.11
N LYS A 69 1.82 -22.60 4.97
CA LYS A 69 1.60 -22.66 6.41
C LYS A 69 1.57 -21.27 7.07
N ILE A 70 2.31 -20.30 6.56
CA ILE A 70 2.26 -18.92 7.03
C ILE A 70 0.93 -18.29 6.60
N LEU A 71 0.58 -18.39 5.30
CA LEU A 71 -0.65 -17.83 4.75
C LEU A 71 -1.89 -18.36 5.46
N GLY A 72 -1.98 -19.67 5.66
CA GLY A 72 -3.12 -20.30 6.35
C GLY A 72 -3.22 -19.95 7.84
N LYS A 73 -2.14 -19.47 8.47
CA LYS A 73 -2.15 -19.00 9.87
C LYS A 73 -2.37 -17.49 9.99
N SER A 74 -1.91 -16.72 9.01
CA SER A 74 -1.92 -15.25 9.07
C SER A 74 -3.16 -14.63 8.46
N ILE A 75 -3.91 -15.35 7.63
CA ILE A 75 -5.07 -14.82 6.91
C ILE A 75 -6.30 -15.65 7.28
N GLU A 76 -7.22 -15.04 8.03
CA GLU A 76 -8.58 -15.52 8.23
C GLU A 76 -9.46 -14.80 7.21
N ILE A 77 -9.95 -15.52 6.21
CA ILE A 77 -10.86 -14.95 5.20
C ILE A 77 -12.25 -14.87 5.83
N VAL A 78 -12.56 -13.72 6.44
CA VAL A 78 -13.91 -13.38 6.90
C VAL A 78 -14.72 -12.95 5.68
N SER A 79 -15.49 -13.89 5.13
CA SER A 79 -16.46 -13.60 4.08
C SER A 79 -17.72 -12.99 4.72
N ASP A 80 -17.70 -11.69 4.97
CA ASP A 80 -18.95 -10.96 5.19
C ASP A 80 -19.67 -10.81 3.85
N PRO A 81 -20.98 -11.11 3.75
CA PRO A 81 -21.72 -10.81 2.53
C PRO A 81 -21.78 -9.29 2.35
N THR A 82 -20.95 -8.77 1.45
CA THR A 82 -21.07 -7.40 0.96
C THR A 82 -22.39 -7.28 0.23
N HIS A 83 -23.34 -6.59 0.85
CA HIS A 83 -24.56 -6.15 0.20
C HIS A 83 -24.15 -5.13 -0.87
N ASP A 84 -24.05 -5.59 -2.11
CA ASP A 84 -23.94 -4.71 -3.28
C ASP A 84 -25.24 -3.90 -3.34
N ALA A 85 -25.17 -2.64 -2.88
CA ALA A 85 -26.23 -1.69 -3.09
C ALA A 85 -25.97 -1.01 -4.43
N ASP A 86 -26.81 -1.35 -5.41
CA ASP A 86 -26.91 -0.67 -6.69
C ASP A 86 -26.86 0.85 -6.49
N ASN A 87 -25.90 1.45 -7.20
CA ASN A 87 -25.74 2.88 -7.30
C ASN A 87 -26.89 3.45 -8.13
N ASP A 88 -27.87 4.02 -7.47
CA ASP A 88 -28.72 5.03 -8.09
C ASP A 88 -29.01 6.14 -7.07
N SER A 89 -28.06 7.06 -6.94
CA SER A 89 -28.36 8.36 -6.35
C SER A 89 -27.99 9.43 -7.34
N LYS A 90 -29.03 9.89 -8.05
CA LYS A 90 -29.01 11.16 -8.75
C LYS A 90 -28.48 12.22 -7.79
N ILE A 91 -27.35 12.78 -8.22
CA ILE A 91 -26.66 13.95 -7.72
C ILE A 91 -27.65 15.04 -7.33
N ASP A 92 -27.69 15.42 -6.05
CA ASP A 92 -28.00 16.79 -5.68
C ASP A 92 -27.35 17.14 -4.33
N GLY A 93 -26.41 18.08 -4.35
CA GLY A 93 -25.78 18.67 -3.17
C GLY A 93 -24.72 17.80 -2.47
N GLY A 94 -23.45 17.96 -2.85
CA GLY A 94 -22.31 17.29 -2.23
C GLY A 94 -22.26 17.44 -0.71
N GLY A 95 -22.50 16.34 0.00
CA GLY A 95 -22.46 16.29 1.46
C GLY A 95 -22.69 14.88 2.01
N VAL A 96 -22.33 14.68 3.28
CA VAL A 96 -22.47 13.38 3.95
C VAL A 96 -23.84 13.28 4.64
N ARG A 97 -24.51 12.16 4.40
CA ARG A 97 -25.78 11.78 5.02
C ARG A 97 -25.61 10.49 5.81
N LEU A 98 -26.19 10.40 7.01
CA LEU A 98 -26.13 9.19 7.83
C LEU A 98 -27.08 8.09 7.33
N PHE A 99 -28.23 8.48 6.77
CA PHE A 99 -29.25 7.57 6.23
C PHE A 99 -29.81 8.10 4.91
N LYS A 100 -30.39 7.20 4.11
CA LYS A 100 -30.96 7.49 2.77
C LYS A 100 -32.09 8.51 2.75
N ASP A 101 -32.77 8.74 3.87
CA ASP A 101 -33.88 9.70 4.00
C ASP A 101 -33.59 10.82 5.00
N ALA A 102 -32.41 10.84 5.63
CA ALA A 102 -32.03 11.88 6.57
C ALA A 102 -31.58 13.17 5.84
N PRO A 103 -31.80 14.36 6.42
CA PRO A 103 -31.23 15.59 5.88
C PRO A 103 -29.69 15.53 5.84
N VAL A 104 -29.08 16.26 4.90
CA VAL A 104 -27.61 16.36 4.78
C VAL A 104 -27.06 17.05 6.02
N GLY A 105 -26.26 16.31 6.80
CA GLY A 105 -25.72 16.81 8.07
C GLY A 105 -24.39 17.55 7.90
N ILE A 106 -23.61 17.18 6.88
CA ILE A 106 -22.31 17.80 6.58
C ILE A 106 -22.34 18.20 5.11
N VAL A 107 -22.28 19.50 4.82
CA VAL A 107 -22.19 20.03 3.46
C VAL A 107 -20.72 20.28 3.14
N PHE A 108 -20.22 19.77 2.01
CA PHE A 108 -18.87 20.09 1.58
C PHE A 108 -18.85 21.50 0.99
N ASP A 109 -18.03 22.39 1.56
CA ASP A 109 -17.83 23.71 0.99
C ASP A 109 -16.98 23.60 -0.28
N HIS A 110 -17.64 23.64 -1.44
CA HIS A 110 -16.99 23.60 -2.75
C HIS A 110 -16.19 24.88 -3.05
N ALA A 111 -16.27 25.93 -2.22
CA ALA A 111 -15.47 27.15 -2.40
C ALA A 111 -13.95 26.90 -2.30
N SER A 112 -13.55 25.77 -1.71
CA SER A 112 -12.15 25.35 -1.58
C SER A 112 -11.76 24.25 -2.56
N GLU A 113 -12.53 24.04 -3.64
CA GLU A 113 -12.06 23.19 -4.73
C GLU A 113 -10.87 23.91 -5.39
N CYS A 114 -9.67 23.65 -4.88
CA CYS A 114 -8.43 23.99 -5.53
C CYS A 114 -8.49 23.33 -6.91
N GLN A 115 -8.97 24.08 -7.91
CA GLN A 115 -8.85 23.71 -9.31
C GLN A 115 -7.35 23.70 -9.60
N GLY A 116 -6.71 22.57 -9.29
CA GLY A 116 -5.39 22.26 -9.77
C GLY A 116 -5.40 22.43 -11.29
N PRO A 117 -4.24 22.68 -11.90
CA PRO A 117 -4.16 22.95 -13.34
C PRO A 117 -4.86 21.82 -14.12
N ARG A 118 -6.07 22.10 -14.63
CA ARG A 118 -6.89 21.14 -15.41
C ARG A 118 -6.22 20.78 -16.74
N ARG A 119 -5.28 21.62 -17.19
CA ARG A 119 -4.46 21.36 -18.37
C ARG A 119 -3.26 20.51 -17.98
N ARG A 120 -3.05 19.42 -18.72
CA ARG A 120 -1.80 18.65 -18.65
C ARG A 120 -0.63 19.62 -18.86
N PRO A 121 0.38 19.62 -17.97
CA PRO A 121 1.55 20.46 -18.16
C PRO A 121 2.18 20.10 -19.51
N ARG A 122 2.43 21.12 -20.32
CA ARG A 122 3.04 20.95 -21.64
C ARG A 122 4.53 20.73 -21.43
N ILE A 123 4.91 19.49 -21.11
CA ILE A 123 6.31 19.08 -20.98
C ILE A 123 6.88 19.02 -22.38
N VAL A 124 7.56 20.09 -22.78
CA VAL A 124 8.36 20.09 -24.00
C VAL A 124 9.61 19.26 -23.70
N PRO A 125 10.04 18.35 -24.60
CA PRO A 125 11.33 17.69 -24.46
C PRO A 125 12.40 18.75 -24.18
N GLY A 126 13.10 18.59 -23.06
CA GLY A 126 14.12 19.53 -22.64
C GLY A 126 15.19 19.65 -23.74
N LYS A 127 15.75 20.85 -23.91
CA LYS A 127 16.96 21.05 -24.71
C LYS A 127 18.01 20.04 -24.21
N GLU A 128 18.70 19.36 -25.13
CA GLU A 128 19.79 18.45 -24.78
C GLU A 128 20.71 19.13 -23.76
N LEU A 129 20.73 18.59 -22.54
CA LEU A 129 21.58 19.08 -21.47
C LEU A 129 22.90 18.35 -21.60
N ASP A 130 23.96 19.11 -21.87
CA ASP A 130 25.32 18.59 -21.77
C ASP A 130 25.59 18.22 -20.31
N GLU A 131 25.81 16.94 -20.05
CA GLU A 131 26.11 16.39 -18.72
C GLU A 131 27.37 17.01 -18.10
N LYS A 132 28.28 17.53 -18.93
CA LYS A 132 29.49 18.22 -18.47
C LYS A 132 29.26 19.71 -18.16
N SER A 133 28.10 20.25 -18.54
CA SER A 133 27.72 21.63 -18.28
C SER A 133 27.61 21.91 -16.78
N LYS A 134 28.07 23.09 -16.37
CA LYS A 134 27.93 23.59 -15.00
C LYS A 134 26.46 23.65 -14.55
N LYS A 135 25.54 23.94 -15.49
CA LYS A 135 24.10 24.01 -15.20
C LYS A 135 23.53 22.63 -14.82
N PHE A 136 23.98 21.57 -15.50
CA PHE A 136 23.57 20.20 -15.20
C PHE A 136 24.08 19.76 -13.82
N LYS A 137 25.36 19.98 -13.53
CA LYS A 137 25.94 19.65 -12.21
C LYS A 137 25.24 20.39 -11.07
N HIS A 138 24.99 21.68 -11.24
CA HIS A 138 24.27 22.47 -10.23
C HIS A 138 22.83 21.99 -10.03
N GLN A 139 22.15 21.59 -11.10
CA GLN A 139 20.80 21.03 -11.01
C GLN A 139 20.81 19.69 -10.26
N VAL A 140 21.78 18.82 -10.54
CA VAL A 140 21.97 17.56 -9.81
C VAL A 140 22.27 17.82 -8.33
N GLU A 141 23.20 18.72 -8.02
CA GLU A 141 23.53 19.13 -6.65
C GLU A 141 22.30 19.70 -5.91
N SER A 142 21.46 20.48 -6.58
CA SER A 142 20.25 21.05 -5.97
C SER A 142 19.18 20.01 -5.63
N VAL A 143 19.12 18.91 -6.41
CA VAL A 143 18.18 17.81 -6.19
C VAL A 143 18.74 16.79 -5.20
N THR A 144 20.06 16.69 -5.11
CA THR A 144 20.71 15.69 -4.26
C THR A 144 20.50 16.05 -2.80
N VAL A 145 19.68 15.26 -2.12
CA VAL A 145 19.47 15.42 -0.69
C VAL A 145 20.64 14.79 0.07
N ASP A 146 21.25 15.56 0.95
CA ASP A 146 22.31 15.08 1.83
C ASP A 146 21.74 14.05 2.83
N GLY A 147 22.15 12.79 2.68
CA GLY A 147 21.70 11.68 3.53
C GLY A 147 22.02 11.91 5.02
N MET A 148 23.09 12.63 5.33
CA MET A 148 23.48 12.91 6.71
C MET A 148 22.48 13.88 7.38
N LYS A 149 21.95 14.84 6.61
CA LYS A 149 20.90 15.76 7.08
C LYS A 149 19.58 15.04 7.34
N ILE A 150 19.23 14.06 6.50
CA ILE A 150 18.03 13.24 6.71
C ILE A 150 18.17 12.44 8.01
N LEU A 151 19.32 11.77 8.21
CA LEU A 151 19.55 10.93 9.38
C LEU A 151 19.56 11.74 10.68
N THR A 152 20.17 12.93 10.67
CA THR A 152 20.17 13.83 11.84
C THR A 152 18.76 14.35 12.13
N ALA A 153 18.03 14.83 11.11
CA ALA A 153 16.64 15.26 11.28
C ALA A 153 15.73 14.15 11.81
N ALA A 154 15.89 12.92 11.33
CA ALA A 154 15.12 11.76 11.79
C ALA A 154 15.42 11.42 13.26
N LYS A 155 16.70 11.45 13.67
CA LYS A 155 17.10 11.25 15.07
C LYS A 155 16.53 12.32 15.99
N ASP A 156 16.63 13.59 15.59
CA ASP A 156 16.10 14.71 16.36
C ASP A 156 14.57 14.62 16.51
N ALA A 157 13.86 14.26 15.44
CA ALA A 157 12.41 14.06 15.48
C ALA A 157 12.02 12.90 16.41
N CYS A 158 12.76 11.79 16.37
CA CYS A 158 12.57 10.65 17.26
C CYS A 158 12.77 11.07 18.72
N GLN A 159 13.88 11.74 19.03
CA GLN A 159 14.18 12.18 20.40
C GLN A 159 13.13 13.17 20.93
N LYS A 160 12.66 14.10 20.09
CA LYS A 160 11.57 15.02 20.45
C LYS A 160 10.26 14.29 20.75
N SER A 161 9.93 13.26 19.97
CA SER A 161 8.74 12.44 20.19
C SER A 161 8.82 11.67 21.52
N LEU A 162 9.97 11.05 21.80
CA LEU A 162 10.21 10.34 23.06
C LEU A 162 10.07 11.28 24.26
N ALA A 163 10.73 12.43 24.24
CA ALA A 163 10.63 13.42 25.32
C ALA A 163 9.17 13.89 25.54
N LYS A 164 8.40 14.07 24.47
CA LYS A 164 6.99 14.46 24.55
C LYS A 164 6.12 13.35 25.16
N MET A 165 6.41 12.09 24.85
CA MET A 165 5.72 10.94 25.43
C MET A 165 6.01 10.81 26.93
N GLU A 166 7.29 10.89 27.31
CA GLU A 166 7.72 10.86 28.70
C GLU A 166 7.10 12.01 29.52
N ALA A 167 7.04 13.21 28.97
CA ALA A 167 6.38 14.35 29.62
C ALA A 167 4.87 14.11 29.85
N ARG A 168 4.19 13.49 28.88
CA ARG A 168 2.77 13.12 29.03
C ARG A 168 2.56 12.04 30.09
N ASP A 169 3.43 11.04 30.13
CA ASP A 169 3.36 9.98 31.13
C ASP A 169 3.68 10.50 32.54
N ALA A 170 4.67 11.37 32.67
CA ALA A 170 4.98 12.06 33.92
C ALA A 170 3.79 12.92 34.40
N ALA A 171 3.15 13.65 33.50
CA ALA A 171 1.96 14.44 33.82
C ALA A 171 0.79 13.55 34.27
N ARG A 172 0.55 12.41 33.60
CA ARG A 172 -0.47 11.44 34.00
C ARG A 172 -0.18 10.88 35.39
N LYS A 173 1.06 10.46 35.66
CA LYS A 173 1.49 9.96 36.97
C LYS A 173 1.33 11.01 38.07
N ALA A 174 1.67 12.27 37.78
CA ALA A 174 1.48 13.38 38.72
C ALA A 174 -0.01 13.65 38.99
N ALA A 175 -0.87 13.57 37.98
CA ALA A 175 -2.32 13.72 38.15
C ALA A 175 -2.92 12.59 39.00
N VAL A 176 -2.48 11.34 38.77
CA VAL A 176 -2.89 10.18 39.59
C VAL A 176 -2.48 10.38 41.04
N LYS A 177 -1.23 10.76 41.32
CA LYS A 177 -0.76 11.03 42.70
C LYS A 177 -1.56 12.14 43.37
N LYS A 178 -1.81 13.25 42.67
CA LYS A 178 -2.63 14.35 43.21
C LYS A 178 -4.05 13.89 43.54
N GLU A 179 -4.64 13.04 42.71
CA GLU A 179 -5.97 12.49 42.98
C GLU A 179 -5.95 11.50 44.15
N GLU A 180 -4.93 10.64 44.25
CA GLU A 180 -4.73 9.74 45.38
C GLU A 180 -4.57 10.51 46.70
N GLU A 181 -3.81 11.60 46.70
CA GLU A 181 -3.64 12.50 47.86
C GLU A 181 -4.97 13.15 48.25
N ARG A 182 -5.70 13.71 47.27
CA ARG A 182 -7.04 14.28 47.48
C ARG A 182 -8.00 13.25 48.06
N VAL A 183 -7.93 12.01 47.57
CA VAL A 183 -8.74 10.89 48.06
C VAL A 183 -8.33 10.52 49.49
N ALA A 184 -7.04 10.43 49.79
CA ALA A 184 -6.56 10.14 51.14
C ALA A 184 -7.00 11.19 52.16
N GLU A 185 -6.97 12.47 51.79
CA GLU A 185 -7.42 13.58 52.65
C GLU A 185 -8.93 13.50 52.94
N LEU A 186 -9.75 13.26 51.91
CA LEU A 186 -11.19 13.04 52.09
C LEU A 186 -11.50 11.81 52.94
N LYS A 187 -10.71 10.73 52.80
CA LYS A 187 -10.80 9.53 53.66
C LYS A 187 -10.49 9.87 55.13
N LYS A 188 -9.52 10.74 55.39
CA LYS A 188 -9.19 11.19 56.75
C LYS A 188 -10.30 12.03 57.39
N ILE A 189 -10.94 12.92 56.62
CA ILE A 189 -11.98 13.82 57.14
C ILE A 189 -13.34 13.12 57.31
N ARG A 190 -13.73 12.24 56.38
CA ARG A 190 -15.11 11.72 56.26
C ARG A 190 -15.25 10.20 56.42
N GLY A 191 -14.17 9.45 56.65
CA GLY A 191 -14.16 7.99 56.79
C GLY A 191 -14.19 7.24 55.45
N GLU A 192 -14.51 5.95 55.41
CA GLU A 192 -14.49 5.13 54.16
C GLU A 192 -15.76 5.23 53.31
N ARG A 193 -16.79 5.93 53.80
CA ARG A 193 -18.17 5.87 53.26
C ARG A 193 -18.44 6.79 52.06
N TRP A 194 -17.48 7.62 51.66
CA TRP A 194 -17.65 8.65 50.62
C TRP A 194 -17.08 8.25 49.24
N LEU A 195 -16.29 7.18 49.15
CA LEU A 195 -15.91 6.59 47.88
C LEU A 195 -17.08 5.72 47.37
N PRO A 196 -17.46 5.80 46.09
CA PRO A 196 -18.47 4.90 45.53
C PRO A 196 -18.08 3.45 45.79
N SER A 197 -18.90 2.71 46.54
CA SER A 197 -18.68 1.28 46.77
C SER A 197 -19.08 0.52 45.51
N ILE A 198 -18.22 0.55 44.49
CA ILE A 198 -18.40 -0.13 43.19
C ILE A 198 -18.72 -1.63 43.43
N ALA A 199 -18.17 -2.23 44.48
CA ALA A 199 -18.47 -3.59 44.90
C ALA A 199 -19.97 -3.86 45.21
N LYS A 200 -20.71 -2.87 45.74
CA LYS A 200 -22.15 -3.02 46.04
C LYS A 200 -23.02 -2.95 44.78
N ASN A 201 -22.60 -2.16 43.79
CA ASN A 201 -23.30 -2.06 42.49
C ASN A 201 -23.04 -3.28 41.60
N MET A 202 -21.92 -3.99 41.78
CA MET A 202 -21.65 -5.25 41.05
C MET A 202 -22.50 -6.42 41.55
N GLN A 203 -22.90 -6.45 42.83
CA GLN A 203 -23.77 -7.51 43.39
C GLN A 203 -25.25 -7.38 43.01
N ALA A 204 -25.69 -6.20 42.54
CA ALA A 204 -27.07 -5.95 42.14
C ALA A 204 -27.38 -6.28 40.66
N LYS A 205 -26.38 -6.79 39.92
CA LYS A 205 -26.53 -7.35 38.57
C LYS A 205 -26.16 -8.83 38.59
N SER A 206 -27.04 -9.63 39.18
CA SER A 206 -27.10 -11.08 39.01
C SER A 206 -28.57 -11.49 38.94
#